data_AF-A0AA90Q8J7-F1
#
_entry.id   AF-A0AA90Q8J7-F1
#
_cell.length_a   1.000
_cell.length_b   1.000
_cell.length_c   1.000
_cell.angle_alpha   90.00
_cell.angle_beta   90.00
_cell.angle_gamma   90.00
#
_symmetry.space_group_name_H-M   'P 1'
#
loop_
_entity.id
_entity.type
_entity.pdbx_description
1 polymer ?
#
loop_
_entity_poly.entity_id
_entity_poly.type
_entity_poly.pdbx_seq_one_letter_code
_entity_poly.pdbx_strand_id
1 'polypeptide(L)'
;MSTPRNLSSTPAEMEYHVSDADTSVAFPLRRYAEEPDSSFNQYELLTIPRYQQKCLLHRFGRGDSLDSIRAWFLDDMLPTLRSTQEASKRLFPEHDVLIDSGEPWSLLWLFAFVCFDDKGTELARADAWFTREDGPVLFDMMLKAFVPSTSYAKEYDPAFSEPNDEAVIDALLLDEPARTRALEACMRQWPKLMKPSGYREAPAAGKHIFLHFPFEIALAVCAYDIDDSTFRDLPYYPRELVDYYREHMRGKRDAWRATGVGAGPEIPPSPHLQPKKVYTLKPAEAYVRWLELACNEQADIITKAHKGLKKRKSMPALCSAMEVLAGLGYGAQADLKDDASLADHVVAMCAARGLPAFTPPPPPPEGPARISKILSALQAWAAGQGQQLFVLNDDDDDNWNALLVRADAKDEFALLCEQLSLEVLDEDGWS
;
A
#
# COMPACT_ATOMS: atom_id res chain seq x y z
N MET A 1 13.99 10.46 32.72
CA MET A 1 13.72 10.79 31.31
C MET A 1 13.41 9.48 30.61
N SER A 2 12.28 9.39 29.90
CA SER A 2 11.95 8.23 29.08
C SER A 2 12.98 8.07 27.96
N THR A 3 13.32 6.84 27.61
CA THR A 3 14.07 6.56 26.38
C THR A 3 13.15 6.89 25.20
N PRO A 4 13.58 7.74 24.25
CA PRO A 4 12.79 8.02 23.06
C PRO A 4 12.46 6.74 22.29
N ARG A 5 11.22 6.62 21.82
CA ARG A 5 10.82 5.59 20.84
C ARG A 5 11.44 5.88 19.47
N ASN A 6 11.76 7.15 19.22
CA ASN A 6 12.43 7.58 18.01
C ASN A 6 13.94 7.32 18.09
N LEU A 7 14.42 6.32 17.33
CA LEU A 7 15.83 5.93 17.28
C LEU A 7 16.75 7.02 16.70
N SER A 8 16.19 7.96 15.93
CA SER A 8 16.95 9.02 15.26
C SER A 8 17.10 10.29 16.08
N SER A 9 16.60 10.31 17.32
CA SER A 9 16.51 11.52 18.14
C SER A 9 17.06 11.31 19.55
N THR A 10 17.64 12.35 20.11
CA THR A 10 18.05 12.38 21.52
C THR A 10 16.88 12.79 22.42
N PRO A 11 16.93 12.48 23.74
CA PRO A 11 15.93 12.97 24.68
C PRO A 11 15.78 14.50 24.67
N ALA A 12 16.89 15.23 24.53
CA ALA A 12 16.89 16.70 24.50
C ALA A 12 16.22 17.25 23.23
N GLU A 13 16.47 16.65 22.07
CA GLU A 13 15.78 17.01 20.83
C GLU A 13 14.29 16.74 20.93
N MET A 14 13.88 15.59 21.48
CA MET A 14 12.46 15.29 21.65
C MET A 14 11.78 16.26 22.62
N GLU A 15 12.45 16.68 23.70
CA GLU A 15 11.93 17.68 24.63
C GLU A 15 11.73 19.04 23.95
N TYR A 16 12.72 19.48 23.16
CA TYR A 16 12.62 20.69 22.35
C TYR A 16 11.41 20.63 21.41
N HIS A 17 11.24 19.52 20.69
CA HIS A 17 10.16 19.37 19.73
C HIS A 17 8.77 19.32 20.38
N VAL A 18 8.63 18.69 21.55
CA VAL A 18 7.38 18.76 22.32
C VAL A 18 7.09 20.20 22.73
N SER A 19 8.07 20.92 23.29
CA SER A 19 7.90 22.32 23.71
C SER A 19 7.58 23.26 22.54
N ASP A 20 8.21 23.06 21.39
CA ASP A 20 7.99 23.84 20.17
C ASP A 20 6.59 23.60 19.60
N ALA A 21 6.15 22.34 19.58
CA ALA A 21 4.80 21.98 19.13
C ALA A 21 3.73 22.55 20.08
N ASP A 22 3.90 22.42 21.40
CA ASP A 22 2.99 23.01 22.39
C ASP A 22 2.90 24.54 22.23
N THR A 23 4.05 25.20 22.00
CA THR A 23 4.10 26.65 21.73
C THR A 23 3.37 27.01 20.44
N SER A 24 3.50 26.18 19.39
CA SER A 24 2.83 26.39 18.10
C SER A 24 1.31 26.24 18.18
N VAL A 25 0.78 25.51 19.17
CA VAL A 25 -0.66 25.48 19.47
C VAL A 25 -1.06 26.67 20.35
N ALA A 26 -0.33 26.92 21.44
CA ALA A 26 -0.70 27.93 22.43
C ALA A 26 -0.61 29.36 21.89
N PHE A 27 0.37 29.65 21.02
CA PHE A 27 0.61 31.01 20.54
C PHE A 27 -0.52 31.57 19.66
N PRO A 28 -1.02 30.87 18.63
CA PRO A 28 -2.18 31.33 17.86
C PRO A 28 -3.44 31.51 18.73
N LEU A 29 -3.71 30.57 19.64
CA LEU A 29 -4.87 30.65 20.54
C LEU A 29 -4.79 31.88 21.44
N ARG A 30 -3.61 32.17 22.00
CA ARG A 30 -3.39 33.34 22.85
C ARG A 30 -3.60 34.65 22.07
N ARG A 31 -3.03 34.74 20.87
CA ARG A 31 -3.18 35.92 20.00
C ARG A 31 -4.62 36.17 19.59
N TYR A 32 -5.36 35.12 19.25
CA TYR A 32 -6.78 35.23 18.97
C TYR A 32 -7.57 35.69 20.19
N ALA A 33 -7.25 35.20 21.39
CA ALA A 33 -7.89 35.66 22.62
C ALA A 33 -7.57 37.13 22.97
N GLU A 34 -6.35 37.59 22.69
CA GLU A 34 -5.90 38.97 22.93
C GLU A 34 -6.52 39.97 21.93
N GLU A 35 -6.57 39.59 20.65
CA GLU A 35 -7.06 40.44 19.55
C GLU A 35 -7.97 39.63 18.59
N PRO A 36 -9.23 39.36 18.97
CA PRO A 36 -10.13 38.48 18.23
C PRO A 36 -10.59 39.04 16.88
N ASP A 37 -10.55 40.36 16.70
CA ASP A 37 -10.95 41.05 15.46
C ASP A 37 -9.82 41.11 14.41
N SER A 38 -8.60 40.71 14.77
CA SER A 38 -7.47 40.66 13.85
C SER A 38 -7.64 39.50 12.87
N SER A 39 -7.84 39.82 11.58
CA SER A 39 -7.98 38.81 10.54
C SER A 39 -6.79 37.86 10.48
N PHE A 40 -5.57 38.37 10.69
CA PHE A 40 -4.37 37.54 10.77
C PHE A 40 -4.48 36.49 11.88
N ASN A 41 -4.83 36.90 13.11
CA ASN A 41 -4.94 35.98 14.25
C ASN A 41 -6.10 34.98 14.05
N GLN A 42 -7.20 35.40 13.41
CA GLN A 42 -8.31 34.51 13.03
C GLN A 42 -7.84 33.42 12.07
N TYR A 43 -7.06 33.76 11.04
CA TYR A 43 -6.53 32.78 10.08
C TYR A 43 -5.54 31.81 10.73
N GLU A 44 -4.76 32.24 11.73
CA GLU A 44 -3.82 31.35 12.42
C GLU A 44 -4.55 30.19 13.15
N LEU A 45 -5.82 30.34 13.52
CA LEU A 45 -6.63 29.25 14.09
C LEU A 45 -6.73 28.03 13.16
N LEU A 46 -6.71 28.23 11.84
CA LEU A 46 -6.78 27.15 10.84
C LEU A 46 -5.55 26.23 10.89
N THR A 47 -4.46 26.66 11.53
CA THR A 47 -3.21 25.88 11.62
C THR A 47 -3.16 24.95 12.83
N ILE A 48 -4.07 25.12 13.80
CA ILE A 48 -4.08 24.37 15.06
C ILE A 48 -4.12 22.84 14.87
N PRO A 49 -4.97 22.25 14.00
CA PRO A 49 -5.02 20.79 13.84
C PRO A 49 -3.66 20.20 13.47
N ARG A 50 -2.94 20.87 12.56
CA ARG A 50 -1.61 20.47 12.12
C ARG A 50 -0.58 20.48 13.25
N TYR A 51 -0.62 21.49 14.11
CA TYR A 51 0.29 21.56 15.26
C TYR A 51 -0.05 20.51 16.31
N GLN A 52 -1.34 20.24 16.55
CA GLN A 52 -1.77 19.19 17.46
C GLN A 52 -1.37 17.78 16.97
N GLN A 53 -1.39 17.51 15.66
CA GLN A 53 -0.78 16.31 15.06
C GLN A 53 0.69 16.14 15.46
N LYS A 54 1.48 17.20 15.38
CA LYS A 54 2.88 17.17 15.79
C LYS A 54 3.03 16.96 17.29
N CYS A 55 2.22 17.62 18.13
CA CYS A 55 2.25 17.41 19.58
C CYS A 55 2.04 15.94 19.94
N LEU A 56 1.01 15.30 19.39
CA LEU A 56 0.71 13.88 19.65
C LEU A 56 1.88 12.99 19.22
N LEU A 57 2.41 13.22 18.02
CA LEU A 57 3.53 12.48 17.47
C LEU A 57 4.81 12.63 18.30
N HIS A 58 5.14 13.86 18.71
CA HIS A 58 6.35 14.12 19.48
C HIS A 58 6.27 13.56 20.89
N ARG A 59 5.10 13.62 21.55
CA ARG A 59 4.89 12.97 22.85
C ARG A 59 5.02 11.45 22.75
N PHE A 60 4.44 10.85 21.70
CA PHE A 60 4.65 9.43 21.41
C PHE A 60 6.14 9.11 21.17
N GLY A 61 6.81 9.86 20.30
CA GLY A 61 8.23 9.69 19.98
C GLY A 61 9.17 9.91 21.16
N ARG A 62 8.81 10.79 22.11
CA ARG A 62 9.59 11.08 23.33
C ARG A 62 9.58 9.90 24.31
N GLY A 63 8.64 8.98 24.16
CA GLY A 63 8.51 7.85 25.07
C GLY A 63 7.53 8.08 26.22
N ASP A 64 6.63 9.07 26.11
CA ASP A 64 5.60 9.30 27.12
C ASP A 64 4.73 8.03 27.29
N SER A 65 4.25 7.78 28.51
CA SER A 65 3.34 6.65 28.74
C SER A 65 2.02 6.87 27.99
N LEU A 66 1.40 5.77 27.56
CA LEU A 66 0.11 5.87 26.86
C LEU A 66 -0.99 6.44 27.76
N ASP A 67 -0.95 6.19 29.07
CA ASP A 67 -1.89 6.82 30.01
C ASP A 67 -1.74 8.35 30.06
N SER A 68 -0.49 8.85 30.03
CA SER A 68 -0.23 10.28 30.01
C SER A 68 -0.64 10.90 28.68
N ILE A 69 -0.38 10.22 27.56
CA ILE A 69 -0.80 10.67 26.23
C ILE A 69 -2.32 10.66 26.14
N ARG A 70 -2.98 9.62 26.63
CA ARG A 70 -4.44 9.49 26.67
C ARG A 70 -5.08 10.61 27.48
N ALA A 71 -4.61 10.85 28.69
CA ALA A 71 -5.14 11.92 29.54
C ALA A 71 -5.01 13.28 28.84
N TRP A 72 -3.82 13.59 28.31
CA TRP A 72 -3.60 14.83 27.56
C TRP A 72 -4.47 14.92 26.28
N PHE A 73 -4.61 13.83 25.54
CA PHE A 73 -5.43 13.77 24.33
C PHE A 73 -6.89 14.12 24.64
N LEU A 74 -7.46 13.51 25.68
CA LEU A 74 -8.87 13.65 26.04
C LEU A 74 -9.17 14.96 26.79
N ASP A 75 -8.27 15.38 27.69
CA ASP A 75 -8.55 16.48 28.61
C ASP A 75 -8.10 17.84 28.06
N ASP A 76 -7.16 17.87 27.10
CA ASP A 76 -6.56 19.11 26.59
C ASP A 76 -6.66 19.23 25.07
N MET A 77 -6.13 18.25 24.33
CA MET A 77 -6.02 18.37 22.87
C MET A 77 -7.37 18.35 22.17
N LEU A 78 -8.24 17.39 22.49
CA LEU A 78 -9.55 17.25 21.86
C LEU A 78 -10.51 18.42 22.20
N PRO A 79 -10.63 18.89 23.45
CA PRO A 79 -11.41 20.09 23.78
C PRO A 79 -10.90 21.35 23.10
N THR A 80 -9.58 21.50 22.96
CA THR A 80 -8.96 22.60 22.23
C THR A 80 -9.36 22.56 20.76
N LEU A 81 -9.26 21.40 20.10
CA LEU A 81 -9.65 21.25 18.70
C LEU A 81 -11.13 21.61 18.48
N ARG A 82 -12.03 21.14 19.35
CA ARG A 82 -13.46 21.49 19.31
C ARG A 82 -13.69 22.99 19.39
N SER A 83 -13.05 23.64 20.35
CA SER A 83 -13.19 25.08 20.56
C SER A 83 -12.68 25.85 19.35
N THR A 84 -11.58 25.39 18.74
CA THR A 84 -11.06 25.94 17.48
C THR A 84 -12.04 25.73 16.33
N GLN A 85 -12.58 24.53 16.15
CA GLN A 85 -13.59 24.24 15.11
C GLN A 85 -14.82 25.13 15.26
N GLU A 86 -15.34 25.29 16.47
CA GLU A 86 -16.48 26.16 16.75
C GLU A 86 -16.19 27.64 16.45
N ALA A 87 -15.01 28.13 16.86
CA ALA A 87 -14.60 29.50 16.58
C ALA A 87 -14.40 29.73 15.07
N SER A 88 -13.67 28.85 14.41
CA SER A 88 -13.42 28.92 12.97
C SER A 88 -14.70 28.80 12.17
N LYS A 89 -15.67 27.95 12.54
CA LYS A 89 -16.95 27.86 11.82
C LYS A 89 -17.77 29.16 11.89
N ARG A 90 -17.64 29.92 12.99
CA ARG A 90 -18.29 31.24 13.12
C ARG A 90 -17.61 32.31 12.25
N LEU A 91 -16.28 32.25 12.16
CA LEU A 91 -15.47 33.23 11.41
C LEU A 91 -15.43 32.94 9.91
N PHE A 92 -15.41 31.65 9.56
CA PHE A 92 -15.21 31.11 8.24
C PHE A 92 -16.26 30.02 7.96
N PRO A 93 -17.54 30.37 7.75
CA PRO A 93 -18.62 29.38 7.61
C PRO A 93 -18.41 28.37 6.49
N GLU A 94 -17.70 28.78 5.44
CA GLU A 94 -17.37 27.97 4.27
C GLU A 94 -16.18 27.02 4.49
N HIS A 95 -15.49 27.11 5.63
CA HIS A 95 -14.32 26.30 5.94
C HIS A 95 -14.61 25.37 7.12
N ASP A 96 -14.28 24.09 6.95
CA ASP A 96 -14.24 23.13 8.04
C ASP A 96 -12.81 22.91 8.49
N VAL A 97 -12.55 23.08 9.79
CA VAL A 97 -11.24 22.86 10.39
C VAL A 97 -11.13 21.39 10.75
N LEU A 98 -10.63 20.60 9.81
CA LEU A 98 -10.49 19.16 9.94
C LEU A 98 -9.02 18.75 9.88
N ILE A 99 -8.75 17.56 10.39
CA ILE A 99 -7.46 16.90 10.28
C ILE A 99 -7.36 16.32 8.88
N ASP A 100 -6.30 16.65 8.16
CA ASP A 100 -6.09 16.07 6.83
C ASP A 100 -5.83 14.56 6.94
N SER A 101 -6.69 13.74 6.35
CA SER A 101 -6.52 12.28 6.34
C SER A 101 -5.35 11.84 5.45
N GLY A 102 -4.93 12.67 4.49
CA GLY A 102 -3.77 12.45 3.61
C GLY A 102 -2.41 12.65 4.28
N GLU A 103 -2.36 13.30 5.44
CA GLU A 103 -1.10 13.53 6.15
C GLU A 103 -0.64 12.24 6.87
N PRO A 104 0.67 11.89 6.87
CA PRO A 104 1.18 10.65 7.49
C PRO A 104 0.81 10.46 8.97
N TRP A 105 0.52 11.54 9.69
CA TRP A 105 0.18 11.55 11.11
C TRP A 105 -1.33 11.39 11.38
N SER A 106 -2.16 11.42 10.34
CA SER A 106 -3.61 11.22 10.45
C SER A 106 -3.93 9.84 11.03
N LEU A 107 -3.16 8.82 10.66
CA LEU A 107 -3.28 7.47 11.17
C LEU A 107 -3.00 7.40 12.67
N LEU A 108 -2.03 8.16 13.20
CA LEU A 108 -1.81 8.23 14.65
C LEU A 108 -3.03 8.84 15.37
N TRP A 109 -3.69 9.83 14.77
CA TRP A 109 -4.93 10.40 15.30
C TRP A 109 -6.10 9.41 15.28
N LEU A 110 -6.26 8.69 14.18
CA LEU A 110 -7.24 7.61 14.10
C LEU A 110 -6.93 6.56 15.18
N PHE A 111 -5.66 6.19 15.36
CA PHE A 111 -5.23 5.25 16.39
C PHE A 111 -5.54 5.75 17.81
N ALA A 112 -5.37 7.05 18.05
CA ALA A 112 -5.76 7.67 19.30
C ALA A 112 -7.28 7.58 19.56
N PHE A 113 -8.14 7.78 18.55
CA PHE A 113 -9.58 7.52 18.72
C PHE A 113 -9.90 6.04 18.93
N VAL A 114 -9.20 5.15 18.23
CA VAL A 114 -9.37 3.70 18.39
C VAL A 114 -8.99 3.26 19.82
N CYS A 115 -7.91 3.80 20.37
CA CYS A 115 -7.36 3.41 21.68
C CYS A 115 -7.96 4.19 22.86
N PHE A 116 -8.15 5.51 22.75
CA PHE A 116 -8.35 6.39 23.91
C PHE A 116 -9.81 6.81 24.13
N ASP A 117 -10.63 6.86 23.09
CA ASP A 117 -12.05 7.23 23.20
C ASP A 117 -12.86 6.04 23.74
N ASP A 118 -12.84 5.73 25.05
CA ASP A 118 -13.44 4.51 25.60
C ASP A 118 -14.84 4.15 25.06
N LYS A 119 -15.68 5.17 24.83
CA LYS A 119 -17.08 5.03 24.39
C LYS A 119 -17.23 4.89 22.88
N GLY A 120 -16.20 5.20 22.10
CA GLY A 120 -16.25 5.20 20.63
C GLY A 120 -17.10 6.33 20.05
N THR A 121 -17.43 7.36 20.84
CA THR A 121 -18.31 8.46 20.41
C THR A 121 -17.62 9.38 19.41
N GLU A 122 -16.33 9.62 19.59
CA GLU A 122 -15.52 10.44 18.70
C GLU A 122 -15.17 9.66 17.45
N LEU A 123 -14.80 8.38 17.61
CA LEU A 123 -14.52 7.48 16.52
C LEU A 123 -15.72 7.32 15.57
N ALA A 124 -16.93 7.15 16.12
CA ALA A 124 -18.16 7.06 15.32
C ALA A 124 -18.51 8.35 14.55
N ARG A 125 -17.88 9.47 14.91
CA ARG A 125 -18.05 10.80 14.28
C ARG A 125 -16.78 11.23 13.54
N ALA A 126 -16.04 10.27 12.96
CA ALA A 126 -14.79 10.54 12.24
C ALA A 126 -14.93 11.61 11.14
N ASP A 127 -16.11 11.75 10.52
CA ASP A 127 -16.44 12.81 9.56
C ASP A 127 -16.38 14.23 10.13
N ALA A 128 -16.55 14.39 11.45
CA ALA A 128 -16.39 15.67 12.14
C ALA A 128 -14.92 15.99 12.48
N TRP A 129 -14.00 15.04 12.30
CA TRP A 129 -12.60 15.16 12.68
C TRP A 129 -11.66 15.18 11.48
N PHE A 130 -11.96 14.43 10.42
CA PHE A 130 -11.06 14.21 9.30
C PHE A 130 -11.63 14.73 7.99
N THR A 131 -10.77 15.28 7.14
CA THR A 131 -11.10 15.47 5.73
C THR A 131 -11.31 14.10 5.09
N ARG A 132 -12.35 13.99 4.26
CA ARG A 132 -12.76 12.71 3.65
C ARG A 132 -12.95 12.76 2.14
N GLU A 133 -13.15 13.95 1.57
CA GLU A 133 -13.18 14.11 0.12
C GLU A 133 -11.77 13.81 -0.43
N ASP A 134 -11.68 12.83 -1.32
CA ASP A 134 -10.43 12.35 -1.94
C ASP A 134 -9.35 11.80 -0.98
N GLY A 135 -9.71 11.43 0.25
CA GLY A 135 -8.78 10.91 1.28
C GLY A 135 -8.08 9.59 0.90
N PRO A 136 -6.96 9.21 1.54
CA PRO A 136 -6.18 8.05 1.12
C PRO A 136 -6.89 6.73 1.45
N VAL A 137 -6.78 5.77 0.53
CA VAL A 137 -7.46 4.46 0.62
C VAL A 137 -7.15 3.72 1.90
N LEU A 138 -5.89 3.73 2.33
CA LEU A 138 -5.47 3.05 3.55
C LEU A 138 -6.15 3.62 4.80
N PHE A 139 -6.32 4.94 4.87
CA PHE A 139 -7.02 5.58 5.99
C PHE A 139 -8.48 5.15 6.05
N ASP A 140 -9.18 5.15 4.91
CA ASP A 140 -10.57 4.70 4.84
C ASP A 140 -10.73 3.20 5.17
N MET A 141 -9.79 2.35 4.72
CA MET A 141 -9.75 0.93 5.09
C MET A 141 -9.63 0.77 6.61
N MET A 142 -8.70 1.50 7.24
CA MET A 142 -8.53 1.47 8.69
C MET A 142 -9.77 1.99 9.41
N LEU A 143 -10.33 3.13 8.97
CA LEU A 143 -11.52 3.71 9.58
C LEU A 143 -12.73 2.77 9.47
N LYS A 144 -13.00 2.19 8.30
CA LYS A 144 -14.11 1.24 8.10
C LYS A 144 -13.95 -0.02 8.95
N ALA A 145 -12.73 -0.45 9.22
CA ALA A 145 -12.46 -1.60 10.08
C ALA A 145 -12.91 -1.38 11.53
N PHE A 146 -12.99 -0.13 12.00
CA PHE A 146 -13.49 0.20 13.34
C PHE A 146 -14.89 0.85 13.32
N VAL A 147 -15.30 1.42 12.18
CA VAL A 147 -16.60 2.07 11.97
C VAL A 147 -17.25 1.48 10.71
N PRO A 148 -17.95 0.34 10.82
CA PRO A 148 -18.45 -0.41 9.65
C PRO A 148 -19.45 0.36 8.78
N SER A 149 -20.11 1.36 9.34
CA SER A 149 -21.03 2.26 8.63
C SER A 149 -20.32 3.23 7.69
N THR A 150 -18.99 3.32 7.74
CA THR A 150 -18.19 4.15 6.85
C THR A 150 -18.24 3.60 5.43
N SER A 151 -18.74 4.40 4.50
CA SER A 151 -18.61 4.16 3.06
C SER A 151 -17.24 4.60 2.57
N TYR A 152 -16.65 3.86 1.64
CA TYR A 152 -15.48 4.32 0.89
C TYR A 152 -15.82 5.53 0.02
N ALA A 153 -14.81 6.31 -0.34
CA ALA A 153 -14.95 7.33 -1.38
C ALA A 153 -15.36 6.68 -2.71
N LYS A 154 -16.09 7.44 -3.55
CA LYS A 154 -16.52 6.96 -4.87
C LYS A 154 -15.36 6.88 -5.86
N GLU A 155 -14.43 7.83 -5.73
CA GLU A 155 -13.22 7.96 -6.52
C GLU A 155 -12.08 8.27 -5.55
N TYR A 156 -10.89 7.76 -5.85
CA TYR A 156 -9.67 8.01 -5.10
C TYR A 156 -8.61 8.51 -6.08
N ASP A 157 -7.87 9.55 -5.70
CA ASP A 157 -6.78 10.06 -6.51
C ASP A 157 -5.47 9.28 -6.21
N PRO A 158 -4.89 8.58 -7.20
CA PRO A 158 -3.66 7.83 -7.02
C PRO A 158 -2.45 8.70 -6.64
N ALA A 159 -2.50 10.02 -6.82
CA ALA A 159 -1.44 10.92 -6.39
C ALA A 159 -1.25 10.97 -4.86
N PHE A 160 -2.26 10.56 -4.08
CA PHE A 160 -2.20 10.50 -2.61
C PHE A 160 -1.81 9.11 -2.07
N SER A 161 -1.37 8.19 -2.93
CA SER A 161 -0.90 6.86 -2.55
C SER A 161 0.63 6.84 -2.49
N GLU A 162 1.20 6.65 -1.29
CA GLU A 162 2.65 6.47 -1.14
C GLU A 162 3.04 4.98 -1.21
N PRO A 163 4.24 4.61 -1.70
CA PRO A 163 4.64 3.20 -1.82
C PRO A 163 4.58 2.37 -0.53
N ASN A 164 4.75 3.00 0.63
CA ASN A 164 4.55 2.36 1.94
C ASN A 164 3.08 1.99 2.18
N ASP A 165 2.16 2.87 1.82
CA ASP A 165 0.74 2.66 2.00
C ASP A 165 0.24 1.58 1.04
N GLU A 166 0.72 1.59 -0.21
CA GLU A 166 0.43 0.56 -1.22
C GLU A 166 0.81 -0.84 -0.74
N ALA A 167 1.99 -0.99 -0.14
CA ALA A 167 2.45 -2.28 0.39
C ALA A 167 1.53 -2.82 1.50
N VAL A 168 0.98 -1.94 2.33
CA VAL A 168 0.02 -2.31 3.38
C VAL A 168 -1.34 -2.62 2.78
N ILE A 169 -1.82 -1.81 1.83
CA ILE A 169 -3.07 -2.05 1.10
C ILE A 169 -3.01 -3.44 0.45
N ASP A 170 -1.97 -3.72 -0.35
CA ASP A 170 -1.78 -5.00 -1.04
C ASP A 170 -1.77 -6.18 -0.06
N ALA A 171 -1.08 -6.05 1.07
CA ALA A 171 -1.06 -7.07 2.10
C ALA A 171 -2.47 -7.36 2.66
N LEU A 172 -3.26 -6.31 2.91
CA LEU A 172 -4.61 -6.42 3.47
C LEU A 172 -5.61 -7.10 2.52
N LEU A 173 -5.37 -7.04 1.21
CA LEU A 173 -6.20 -7.70 0.19
C LEU A 173 -5.99 -9.22 0.13
N LEU A 174 -4.94 -9.74 0.77
CA LEU A 174 -4.64 -11.17 0.81
C LEU A 174 -5.50 -11.91 1.86
N ASP A 175 -5.53 -13.24 1.74
CA ASP A 175 -6.07 -14.12 2.78
C ASP A 175 -5.27 -14.03 4.09
N GLU A 176 -5.83 -14.48 5.22
CA GLU A 176 -5.23 -14.30 6.54
C GLU A 176 -3.77 -14.82 6.65
N PRO A 177 -3.42 -16.04 6.18
CA PRO A 177 -2.04 -16.52 6.22
C PRO A 177 -1.09 -15.74 5.30
N ALA A 178 -1.53 -15.30 4.12
CA ALA A 178 -0.70 -14.52 3.21
C ALA A 178 -0.57 -13.06 3.66
N ARG A 179 -1.62 -12.46 4.20
CA ARG A 179 -1.64 -11.11 4.81
C ARG A 179 -0.61 -11.00 5.94
N THR A 180 -0.62 -11.95 6.87
CA THR A 180 0.34 -11.96 8.00
C THR A 180 1.78 -11.99 7.50
N ARG A 181 2.08 -12.88 6.53
CA ARG A 181 3.41 -12.98 5.91
C ARG A 181 3.80 -11.70 5.14
N ALA A 182 2.86 -11.08 4.45
CA ALA A 182 3.10 -9.86 3.69
C ALA A 182 3.40 -8.67 4.61
N LEU A 183 2.65 -8.50 5.72
CA LEU A 183 2.94 -7.46 6.70
C LEU A 183 4.28 -7.69 7.43
N GLU A 184 4.64 -8.93 7.74
CA GLU A 184 5.97 -9.26 8.25
C GLU A 184 7.07 -8.83 7.25
N ALA A 185 6.88 -9.12 5.97
CA ALA A 185 7.82 -8.72 4.93
C ALA A 185 7.93 -7.20 4.82
N CYS A 186 6.81 -6.47 4.92
CA CYS A 186 6.79 -5.00 4.99
C CYS A 186 7.62 -4.49 6.16
N MET A 187 7.37 -5.02 7.37
CA MET A 187 8.08 -4.62 8.59
C MET A 187 9.59 -4.87 8.53
N ARG A 188 10.02 -5.99 7.92
CA ARG A 188 11.45 -6.28 7.70
C ARG A 188 12.11 -5.30 6.72
N GLN A 189 11.36 -4.81 5.73
CA GLN A 189 11.86 -3.87 4.73
C GLN A 189 11.68 -2.41 5.12
N TRP A 190 10.89 -2.11 6.15
CA TRP A 190 10.52 -0.76 6.55
C TRP A 190 11.71 0.21 6.71
N PRO A 191 12.83 -0.16 7.37
CA PRO A 191 14.03 0.69 7.43
C PRO A 191 14.56 1.13 6.07
N LYS A 192 14.51 0.23 5.09
CA LYS A 192 14.95 0.48 3.72
C LYS A 192 13.95 1.37 2.98
N LEU A 193 12.65 1.12 3.16
CA LEU A 193 11.57 1.92 2.59
C LEU A 193 11.59 3.36 3.10
N MET A 194 11.88 3.56 4.39
CA MET A 194 11.88 4.87 5.03
C MET A 194 13.21 5.63 4.94
N LYS A 195 14.25 5.02 4.37
CA LYS A 195 15.56 5.66 4.21
C LYS A 195 15.50 6.95 3.38
N PRO A 196 14.76 7.05 2.26
CA PRO A 196 14.57 8.30 1.53
C PRO A 196 13.89 9.38 2.39
N SER A 197 12.97 8.99 3.27
CA SER A 197 12.26 9.87 4.22
C SER A 197 13.09 10.19 5.47
N GLY A 198 14.36 9.79 5.51
CA GLY A 198 15.31 10.19 6.54
C GLY A 198 15.46 9.21 7.71
N TYR A 199 14.96 7.97 7.60
CA TYR A 199 15.14 6.94 8.64
C TYR A 199 16.61 6.71 8.96
N ARG A 200 16.88 6.58 10.27
CA ARG A 200 18.19 6.31 10.86
C ARG A 200 18.03 5.55 12.16
N GLU A 201 18.99 4.67 12.45
CA GLU A 201 19.05 3.89 13.69
C GLU A 201 19.75 4.61 14.85
N ALA A 202 20.28 5.81 14.59
CA ALA A 202 20.93 6.65 15.60
C ALA A 202 20.80 8.14 15.27
N PRO A 203 20.82 9.02 16.28
CA PRO A 203 20.87 10.47 16.07
C PRO A 203 22.14 10.89 15.33
N ALA A 204 22.04 11.94 14.53
CA ALA A 204 23.17 12.48 13.78
C ALA A 204 23.12 14.02 13.77
N ALA A 205 24.26 14.65 14.09
CA ALA A 205 24.35 16.10 14.15
C ALA A 205 23.93 16.78 12.84
N GLY A 206 23.12 17.83 12.94
CA GLY A 206 22.64 18.61 11.79
C GLY A 206 21.61 17.87 10.92
N LYS A 207 21.02 16.79 11.42
CA LYS A 207 19.97 16.04 10.72
C LYS A 207 18.62 16.21 11.42
N HIS A 208 17.55 16.29 10.64
CA HIS A 208 16.19 16.39 11.17
C HIS A 208 15.75 15.09 11.86
N ILE A 209 14.87 15.21 12.86
CA ILE A 209 14.25 14.07 13.51
C ILE A 209 13.40 13.30 12.50
N PHE A 210 13.46 11.97 12.55
CA PHE A 210 12.64 11.12 11.71
C PHE A 210 11.27 10.90 12.37
N LEU A 211 10.18 11.10 11.64
CA LEU A 211 8.86 11.22 12.23
C LEU A 211 7.89 10.10 11.88
N HIS A 212 8.23 9.24 10.93
CA HIS A 212 7.33 8.18 10.47
C HIS A 212 7.51 6.95 11.34
N PHE A 213 6.47 6.56 12.08
CA PHE A 213 6.38 5.24 12.70
C PHE A 213 5.42 4.40 11.86
N PRO A 214 5.51 3.06 11.85
CA PRO A 214 4.62 2.19 11.09
C PRO A 214 3.24 2.07 11.76
N PHE A 215 2.55 3.21 11.91
CA PHE A 215 1.22 3.28 12.50
C PHE A 215 0.18 2.57 11.64
N GLU A 216 0.35 2.61 10.32
CA GLU A 216 -0.42 1.89 9.33
C GLU A 216 -0.44 0.36 9.59
N ILE A 217 0.74 -0.23 9.82
CA ILE A 217 0.85 -1.68 10.09
C ILE A 217 0.29 -2.01 11.48
N ALA A 218 0.56 -1.18 12.48
CA ALA A 218 0.05 -1.40 13.83
C ALA A 218 -1.49 -1.26 13.91
N LEU A 219 -2.07 -0.30 13.19
CA LEU A 219 -3.52 -0.18 13.03
C LEU A 219 -4.08 -1.40 12.30
N ALA A 220 -3.45 -1.85 11.22
CA ALA A 220 -3.85 -3.05 10.49
C ALA A 220 -3.85 -4.30 11.40
N VAL A 221 -2.84 -4.43 12.27
CA VAL A 221 -2.78 -5.51 13.27
C VAL A 221 -3.98 -5.48 14.20
N CYS A 222 -4.37 -4.30 14.70
CA CYS A 222 -5.56 -4.13 15.53
C CYS A 222 -6.87 -4.36 14.76
N ALA A 223 -6.96 -3.81 13.56
CA ALA A 223 -8.15 -3.85 12.69
C ALA A 223 -8.50 -5.28 12.25
N TYR A 224 -7.49 -6.09 11.93
CA TYR A 224 -7.66 -7.43 11.37
C TYR A 224 -7.28 -8.55 12.34
N ASP A 225 -6.95 -8.22 13.60
CA ASP A 225 -6.55 -9.17 14.66
C ASP A 225 -5.37 -10.06 14.22
N ILE A 226 -4.37 -9.44 13.58
CA ILE A 226 -3.22 -10.13 12.98
C ILE A 226 -2.23 -10.51 14.09
N ASP A 227 -1.59 -11.67 13.96
CA ASP A 227 -0.46 -12.05 14.81
C ASP A 227 0.80 -11.25 14.40
N ASP A 228 1.26 -10.38 15.29
CA ASP A 228 2.46 -9.55 15.13
C ASP A 228 3.69 -10.14 15.83
N SER A 229 3.61 -11.37 16.36
CA SER A 229 4.69 -11.99 17.15
C SER A 229 6.06 -12.01 16.45
N THR A 230 6.09 -12.08 15.12
CA THR A 230 7.34 -12.15 14.33
C THR A 230 8.04 -10.80 14.16
N PHE A 231 7.35 -9.69 14.42
CA PHE A 231 7.89 -8.34 14.23
C PHE A 231 7.61 -7.36 15.38
N ARG A 232 6.90 -7.79 16.43
CA ARG A 232 6.55 -6.96 17.60
C ARG A 232 7.75 -6.37 18.34
N ASP A 233 8.89 -7.04 18.28
CA ASP A 233 10.11 -6.64 18.99
C ASP A 233 11.01 -5.73 18.15
N LEU A 234 10.60 -5.37 16.93
CA LEU A 234 11.33 -4.40 16.11
C LEU A 234 11.33 -3.02 16.80
N PRO A 235 12.47 -2.33 16.85
CA PRO A 235 12.64 -1.16 17.71
C PRO A 235 11.83 0.08 17.27
N TYR A 236 11.34 0.10 16.03
CA TYR A 236 10.50 1.16 15.47
C TYR A 236 9.01 0.80 15.45
N TYR A 237 8.64 -0.45 15.74
CA TYR A 237 7.24 -0.88 15.74
C TYR A 237 6.52 -0.35 16.98
N PRO A 238 5.35 0.32 16.85
CA PRO A 238 4.66 0.93 17.97
C PRO A 238 3.83 -0.12 18.76
N ARG A 239 4.49 -1.19 19.23
CA ARG A 239 3.85 -2.33 19.92
C ARG A 239 3.00 -1.89 21.10
N GLU A 240 3.38 -0.81 21.80
CA GLU A 240 2.67 -0.36 22.99
C GLU A 240 1.24 0.07 22.65
N LEU A 241 1.01 0.66 21.47
CA LEU A 241 -0.34 1.02 21.02
C LEU A 241 -1.20 -0.22 20.74
N VAL A 242 -0.58 -1.25 20.15
CA VAL A 242 -1.24 -2.54 19.85
C VAL A 242 -1.57 -3.30 21.13
N ASP A 243 -0.61 -3.39 22.05
CA ASP A 243 -0.81 -4.02 23.36
C ASP A 243 -1.91 -3.29 24.14
N TYR A 244 -1.86 -1.95 24.18
CA TYR A 244 -2.90 -1.13 24.82
C TYR A 244 -4.28 -1.39 24.20
N TYR A 245 -4.37 -1.43 22.87
CA TYR A 245 -5.60 -1.73 22.16
C TYR A 245 -6.16 -3.12 22.55
N ARG A 246 -5.33 -4.15 22.48
CA ARG A 246 -5.70 -5.54 22.80
C ARG A 246 -6.19 -5.67 24.24
N GLU A 247 -5.53 -5.01 25.18
CA GLU A 247 -5.86 -5.05 26.60
C GLU A 247 -7.14 -4.27 26.95
N HIS A 248 -7.34 -3.08 26.39
CA HIS A 248 -8.38 -2.16 26.86
C HIS A 248 -9.59 -2.01 25.92
N MET A 249 -9.39 -2.25 24.62
CA MET A 249 -10.32 -1.78 23.58
C MET A 249 -10.85 -2.87 22.66
N ARG A 250 -10.07 -3.92 22.35
CA ARG A 250 -10.47 -5.01 21.43
C ARG A 250 -11.86 -5.57 21.76
N GLY A 251 -12.12 -5.90 23.03
CA GLY A 251 -13.42 -6.42 23.46
C GLY A 251 -14.60 -5.46 23.27
N LYS A 252 -14.36 -4.15 23.21
CA LYS A 252 -15.39 -3.12 22.98
C LYS A 252 -15.55 -2.80 21.49
N ARG A 253 -14.45 -2.81 20.74
CA ARG A 253 -14.40 -2.38 19.34
C ARG A 253 -14.73 -3.46 18.35
N ASP A 254 -14.44 -4.71 18.70
CA ASP A 254 -14.41 -5.81 17.73
C ASP A 254 -15.44 -6.88 18.06
N ALA A 255 -16.28 -6.63 19.06
CA ALA A 255 -17.34 -7.55 19.47
C ALA A 255 -18.28 -7.96 18.32
N TRP A 256 -18.31 -7.19 17.23
CA TRP A 256 -19.14 -7.41 16.06
C TRP A 256 -18.43 -8.19 14.92
N ARG A 257 -17.11 -8.38 14.93
CA ARG A 257 -16.37 -9.09 13.86
C ARG A 257 -15.67 -10.36 14.34
N ALA A 258 -15.58 -11.35 13.46
CA ALA A 258 -14.79 -12.56 13.70
C ALA A 258 -13.27 -12.26 13.53
N THR A 259 -12.42 -12.95 14.30
CA THR A 259 -10.95 -12.86 14.20
C THR A 259 -10.49 -13.07 12.76
N GLY A 260 -9.54 -12.25 12.29
CA GLY A 260 -8.96 -12.36 10.94
C GLY A 260 -9.80 -11.75 9.80
N VAL A 261 -11.09 -11.46 10.02
CA VAL A 261 -12.01 -11.04 8.95
C VAL A 261 -11.89 -9.56 8.60
N GLY A 262 -11.64 -8.67 9.58
CA GLY A 262 -11.49 -7.23 9.34
C GLY A 262 -12.74 -6.50 8.87
N ALA A 263 -12.57 -5.34 8.20
CA ALA A 263 -13.66 -4.62 7.54
C ALA A 263 -14.28 -5.48 6.42
N GLY A 264 -15.59 -5.37 6.21
CA GLY A 264 -16.39 -6.25 5.32
C GLY A 264 -15.93 -6.35 3.85
N PRO A 265 -16.64 -7.13 3.01
CA PRO A 265 -16.17 -7.58 1.69
C PRO A 265 -16.02 -6.47 0.63
N GLU A 266 -16.39 -5.24 0.96
CA GLU A 266 -16.16 -4.09 0.10
C GLU A 266 -14.66 -3.78 0.13
N ILE A 267 -13.99 -4.11 -0.97
CA ILE A 267 -12.63 -3.69 -1.25
C ILE A 267 -12.71 -2.34 -1.97
N PRO A 268 -12.07 -1.27 -1.48
CA PRO A 268 -12.04 -0.01 -2.20
C PRO A 268 -11.28 -0.20 -3.53
N PRO A 269 -11.62 0.55 -4.60
CA PRO A 269 -10.84 0.50 -5.82
C PRO A 269 -9.43 1.01 -5.51
N SER A 270 -8.45 0.11 -5.52
CA SER A 270 -7.08 0.46 -5.18
C SER A 270 -6.50 1.38 -6.27
N PRO A 271 -6.14 2.64 -5.99
CA PRO A 271 -5.79 3.63 -7.00
C PRO A 271 -4.57 3.24 -7.83
N HIS A 272 -3.61 2.55 -7.20
CA HIS A 272 -2.41 2.04 -7.84
C HIS A 272 -2.63 0.73 -8.60
N LEU A 273 -3.70 -0.01 -8.29
CA LEU A 273 -4.16 -1.16 -9.09
C LEU A 273 -5.17 -0.75 -10.17
N GLN A 274 -5.65 0.51 -10.17
CA GLN A 274 -6.35 1.01 -11.34
C GLN A 274 -5.32 1.01 -12.48
N PRO A 275 -5.69 0.46 -13.66
CA PRO A 275 -4.80 0.48 -14.80
C PRO A 275 -4.37 1.93 -15.02
N LYS A 276 -3.06 2.18 -14.91
CA LYS A 276 -2.47 3.50 -15.19
C LYS A 276 -3.12 4.00 -16.47
N LYS A 277 -3.70 5.22 -16.45
CA LYS A 277 -4.32 5.82 -17.64
C LYS A 277 -3.41 5.57 -18.81
N VAL A 278 -3.94 4.81 -19.77
CA VAL A 278 -3.26 4.42 -20.98
C VAL A 278 -2.90 5.71 -21.73
N TYR A 279 -1.64 6.12 -21.62
CA TYR A 279 -1.03 6.98 -22.61
C TYR A 279 -0.50 6.05 -23.70
N THR A 280 -0.84 6.31 -24.96
CA THR A 280 -0.12 5.69 -26.07
C THR A 280 1.37 6.00 -25.89
N LEU A 281 2.16 4.96 -25.62
CA LEU A 281 3.58 5.10 -25.37
C LEU A 281 4.31 5.23 -26.70
N LYS A 282 5.50 5.84 -26.71
CA LYS A 282 6.37 5.71 -27.88
C LYS A 282 6.77 4.23 -28.01
N PRO A 283 7.03 3.71 -29.23
CA PRO A 283 7.36 2.28 -29.41
C PRO A 283 8.47 1.76 -28.51
N ALA A 284 9.48 2.59 -28.21
CA ALA A 284 10.55 2.24 -27.29
C ALA A 284 10.11 2.12 -25.82
N GLU A 285 9.21 3.00 -25.38
CA GLU A 285 8.64 3.01 -24.04
C GLU A 285 7.64 1.85 -23.89
N ALA A 286 6.82 1.59 -24.92
CA ALA A 286 5.90 0.46 -24.99
C ALA A 286 6.66 -0.87 -24.85
N TYR A 287 7.76 -1.04 -25.58
CA TYR A 287 8.58 -2.24 -25.48
C TYR A 287 9.18 -2.45 -24.09
N VAL A 288 9.70 -1.39 -23.46
CA VAL A 288 10.24 -1.48 -22.10
C VAL A 288 9.16 -1.91 -21.13
N ARG A 289 7.97 -1.28 -21.20
CA ARG A 289 6.85 -1.62 -20.31
C ARG A 289 6.32 -3.02 -20.55
N TRP A 290 6.23 -3.45 -21.80
CA TRP A 290 5.87 -4.83 -22.17
C TRP A 290 6.84 -5.85 -21.54
N LEU A 291 8.15 -5.56 -21.61
CA LEU A 291 9.18 -6.43 -21.02
C LEU A 291 9.10 -6.46 -19.48
N GLU A 292 8.81 -5.33 -18.83
CA GLU A 292 8.59 -5.26 -17.38
C GLU A 292 7.43 -6.17 -16.95
N LEU A 293 6.29 -6.07 -17.63
CA LEU A 293 5.11 -6.90 -17.35
C LEU A 293 5.36 -8.38 -17.64
N ALA A 294 6.00 -8.71 -18.76
CA ALA A 294 6.42 -10.08 -19.07
C ALA A 294 7.40 -10.64 -18.02
N CYS A 295 8.24 -9.78 -17.41
CA CYS A 295 9.15 -10.16 -16.33
C CYS A 295 8.50 -10.13 -14.94
N ASN A 296 7.17 -9.96 -14.83
CA ASN A 296 6.45 -9.79 -13.56
C ASN A 296 7.07 -8.70 -12.66
N GLU A 297 7.55 -7.62 -13.27
CA GLU A 297 8.13 -6.45 -12.63
C GLU A 297 9.35 -6.74 -11.72
N GLN A 298 9.99 -7.91 -11.87
CA GLN A 298 11.16 -8.28 -11.07
C GLN A 298 12.43 -7.65 -11.64
N ALA A 299 13.01 -6.70 -10.90
CA ALA A 299 14.13 -5.87 -11.36
C ALA A 299 15.37 -6.66 -11.80
N ASP A 300 15.70 -7.77 -11.13
CA ASP A 300 16.85 -8.60 -11.50
C ASP A 300 16.60 -9.38 -12.79
N ILE A 301 15.36 -9.82 -13.02
CA ILE A 301 14.94 -10.53 -14.23
C ILE A 301 14.86 -9.57 -15.41
N ILE A 302 14.26 -8.39 -15.22
CA ILE A 302 14.23 -7.32 -16.23
C ILE A 302 15.66 -6.99 -16.69
N THR A 303 16.59 -6.89 -15.75
CA THR A 303 18.01 -6.63 -16.06
C THR A 303 18.64 -7.77 -16.87
N LYS A 304 18.37 -9.03 -16.51
CA LYS A 304 18.84 -10.22 -17.25
C LYS A 304 18.24 -10.27 -18.66
N ALA A 305 16.94 -10.04 -18.79
CA ALA A 305 16.22 -10.02 -20.07
C ALA A 305 16.74 -8.92 -20.99
N HIS A 306 16.88 -7.68 -20.48
CA HIS A 306 17.51 -6.59 -21.23
C HIS A 306 18.94 -6.91 -21.68
N LYS A 307 19.73 -7.59 -20.84
CA LYS A 307 21.09 -8.01 -21.21
C LYS A 307 21.06 -9.08 -22.32
N GLY A 308 20.19 -10.08 -22.21
CA GLY A 308 19.98 -11.11 -23.24
C GLY A 308 19.56 -10.52 -24.58
N LEU A 309 18.69 -9.51 -24.54
CA LEU A 309 18.19 -8.77 -25.71
C LEU A 309 19.14 -7.66 -26.18
N LYS A 310 20.42 -7.73 -25.79
CA LYS A 310 21.51 -6.82 -26.21
C LYS A 310 21.20 -5.34 -25.94
N LYS A 311 20.46 -5.04 -24.87
CA LYS A 311 20.06 -3.68 -24.45
C LYS A 311 19.36 -2.88 -25.57
N ARG A 312 18.63 -3.57 -26.45
CA ARG A 312 17.81 -2.91 -27.48
C ARG A 312 16.77 -2.00 -26.82
N LYS A 313 16.49 -0.90 -27.51
CA LYS A 313 15.47 0.08 -27.10
C LYS A 313 14.14 -0.11 -27.82
N SER A 314 14.08 -0.99 -28.82
CA SER A 314 12.89 -1.33 -29.58
C SER A 314 12.68 -2.84 -29.54
N MET A 315 11.42 -3.25 -29.71
CA MET A 315 11.03 -4.66 -29.78
C MET A 315 11.85 -5.39 -30.85
N PRO A 316 12.61 -6.45 -30.49
CA PRO A 316 13.17 -7.37 -31.48
C PRO A 316 12.06 -8.26 -32.07
N ALA A 317 12.40 -9.17 -32.99
CA ALA A 317 11.46 -10.20 -33.43
C ALA A 317 10.91 -10.97 -32.21
N LEU A 318 9.63 -11.36 -32.23
CA LEU A 318 8.97 -11.96 -31.07
C LEU A 318 9.69 -13.24 -30.64
N CYS A 319 10.05 -14.07 -31.60
CA CYS A 319 10.85 -15.28 -31.39
C CYS A 319 12.14 -15.01 -30.57
N SER A 320 12.89 -13.94 -30.88
CA SER A 320 14.09 -13.59 -30.10
C SER A 320 13.78 -13.11 -28.68
N ALA A 321 12.66 -12.41 -28.48
CA ALA A 321 12.22 -11.98 -27.16
C ALA A 321 11.81 -13.19 -26.32
N MET A 322 11.02 -14.08 -26.91
CA MET A 322 10.48 -15.26 -26.26
C MET A 322 11.56 -16.31 -25.94
N GLU A 323 12.60 -16.43 -26.77
CA GLU A 323 13.72 -17.35 -26.50
C GLU A 323 14.48 -16.93 -25.24
N VAL A 324 14.72 -15.62 -25.09
CA VAL A 324 15.34 -15.06 -23.89
C VAL A 324 14.44 -15.22 -22.66
N LEU A 325 13.14 -14.96 -22.80
CA LEU A 325 12.20 -15.10 -21.69
C LEU A 325 12.02 -16.56 -21.27
N ALA A 326 11.92 -17.50 -22.21
CA ALA A 326 11.87 -18.93 -21.93
C ALA A 326 13.15 -19.42 -21.24
N GLY A 327 14.33 -18.99 -21.70
CA GLY A 327 15.60 -19.31 -21.05
C GLY A 327 15.75 -18.74 -19.62
N LEU A 328 14.97 -17.72 -19.27
CA LEU A 328 14.88 -17.18 -17.91
C LEU A 328 13.77 -17.82 -17.07
N GLY A 329 12.89 -18.62 -17.67
CA GLY A 329 11.68 -19.14 -17.03
C GLY A 329 10.58 -18.09 -16.88
N TYR A 330 10.51 -17.08 -17.75
CA TYR A 330 9.49 -16.01 -17.73
C TYR A 330 8.62 -15.99 -18.98
N GLY A 331 8.77 -16.99 -19.85
CA GLY A 331 7.90 -17.26 -20.98
C GLY A 331 7.96 -18.73 -21.36
N ALA A 332 7.08 -19.14 -22.26
CA ALA A 332 7.13 -20.44 -22.90
C ALA A 332 7.19 -20.25 -24.41
N GLN A 333 8.19 -20.87 -25.03
CA GLN A 333 8.33 -20.93 -26.47
C GLN A 333 8.52 -22.38 -26.90
N ALA A 334 7.79 -22.84 -27.90
CA ALA A 334 7.99 -24.17 -28.46
C ALA A 334 7.63 -24.19 -29.94
N ASP A 335 8.31 -25.04 -30.70
CA ASP A 335 7.92 -25.35 -32.07
C ASP A 335 6.49 -25.92 -32.12
N LEU A 336 5.80 -25.73 -33.24
CA LEU A 336 4.43 -26.20 -33.49
C LEU A 336 4.15 -27.64 -33.01
N LYS A 337 5.15 -28.53 -33.04
CA LYS A 337 5.01 -29.95 -32.68
C LYS A 337 5.70 -30.35 -31.37
N ASP A 338 6.41 -29.44 -30.70
CA ASP A 338 7.20 -29.75 -29.51
C ASP A 338 6.41 -29.51 -28.22
N ASP A 339 5.42 -30.38 -27.98
CA ASP A 339 4.58 -30.32 -26.79
C ASP A 339 5.32 -30.65 -25.49
N ALA A 340 6.46 -31.33 -25.58
CA ALA A 340 7.33 -31.61 -24.43
C ALA A 340 8.04 -30.35 -23.93
N SER A 341 8.70 -29.61 -24.83
CA SER A 341 9.36 -28.35 -24.47
C SER A 341 8.35 -27.31 -23.97
N LEU A 342 7.16 -27.24 -24.58
CA LEU A 342 6.12 -26.34 -24.07
C LEU A 342 5.71 -26.70 -22.64
N ALA A 343 5.48 -27.99 -22.36
CA ALA A 343 5.13 -28.46 -21.02
C ALA A 343 6.19 -28.11 -19.98
N ASP A 344 7.47 -28.27 -20.32
CA ASP A 344 8.59 -27.93 -19.43
C ASP A 344 8.68 -26.42 -19.20
N HIS A 345 8.53 -25.63 -20.25
CA HIS A 345 8.57 -24.17 -20.14
C HIS A 345 7.41 -23.61 -19.31
N VAL A 346 6.18 -24.10 -19.47
CA VAL A 346 5.06 -23.60 -18.65
C VAL A 346 5.23 -23.94 -17.17
N VAL A 347 5.80 -25.11 -16.85
CA VAL A 347 6.15 -25.48 -15.47
C VAL A 347 7.23 -24.57 -14.92
N ALA A 348 8.31 -24.34 -15.68
CA ALA A 348 9.38 -23.42 -15.31
C ALA A 348 8.86 -22.00 -15.10
N MET A 349 7.96 -21.54 -15.97
CA MET A 349 7.32 -20.23 -15.89
C MET A 349 6.49 -20.05 -14.62
N CYS A 350 5.71 -21.05 -14.23
CA CYS A 350 4.95 -21.03 -12.98
C CYS A 350 5.89 -21.03 -11.76
N ALA A 351 6.94 -21.86 -11.78
CA ALA A 351 7.90 -21.97 -10.69
C ALA A 351 8.72 -20.69 -10.48
N ALA A 352 9.20 -20.06 -11.55
CA ALA A 352 9.96 -18.81 -11.46
C ALA A 352 9.12 -17.65 -10.89
N ARG A 353 7.79 -17.71 -11.08
CA ARG A 353 6.83 -16.77 -10.50
C ARG A 353 6.45 -17.07 -9.05
N GLY A 354 6.92 -18.18 -8.48
CA GLY A 354 6.54 -18.61 -7.14
C GLY A 354 5.07 -19.04 -7.03
N LEU A 355 4.44 -19.40 -8.15
CA LEU A 355 3.06 -19.90 -8.17
C LEU A 355 3.03 -21.37 -7.68
N PRO A 356 1.86 -21.88 -7.24
CA PRO A 356 1.71 -23.30 -6.96
C PRO A 356 2.13 -24.17 -8.16
N ALA A 357 2.48 -25.43 -7.90
CA ALA A 357 2.92 -26.33 -8.96
C ALA A 357 1.79 -26.57 -9.97
N PHE A 358 2.01 -26.15 -11.22
CA PHE A 358 1.14 -26.50 -12.34
C PHE A 358 1.52 -27.88 -12.88
N THR A 359 0.53 -28.71 -13.18
CA THR A 359 0.73 -30.03 -13.80
C THR A 359 0.15 -30.03 -15.21
N PRO A 360 1.00 -30.03 -16.26
CA PRO A 360 0.52 -30.12 -17.63
C PRO A 360 -0.26 -31.41 -17.88
N PRO A 361 -1.31 -31.39 -18.72
CA PRO A 361 -2.00 -32.61 -19.12
C PRO A 361 -1.04 -33.69 -19.65
N PRO A 362 -1.19 -34.97 -19.21
CA PRO A 362 -0.34 -36.05 -19.67
C PRO A 362 -0.68 -36.41 -21.14
N PRO A 363 0.27 -36.94 -21.92
CA PRO A 363 -0.04 -37.55 -23.20
C PRO A 363 -0.82 -38.89 -23.00
N PRO A 364 -1.64 -39.34 -23.97
CA PRO A 364 -2.03 -38.66 -25.21
C PRO A 364 -3.18 -37.63 -25.03
N PRO A 365 -3.38 -36.66 -25.96
CA PRO A 365 -2.73 -36.53 -27.28
C PRO A 365 -1.26 -36.09 -27.19
N GLU A 366 -0.55 -36.07 -28.32
CA GLU A 366 0.82 -35.55 -28.48
C GLU A 366 0.83 -34.47 -29.58
N GLY A 367 1.89 -33.64 -29.63
CA GLY A 367 2.02 -32.57 -30.62
C GLY A 367 0.99 -31.45 -30.45
N PRO A 368 0.51 -30.82 -31.55
CA PRO A 368 -0.34 -29.61 -31.47
C PRO A 368 -1.58 -29.77 -30.58
N ALA A 369 -2.25 -30.92 -30.65
CA ALA A 369 -3.45 -31.18 -29.84
C ALA A 369 -3.15 -31.26 -28.33
N ARG A 370 -1.92 -31.60 -27.94
CA ARG A 370 -1.47 -31.53 -26.54
C ARG A 370 -1.12 -30.11 -26.15
N ILE A 371 -0.52 -29.34 -27.05
CA ILE A 371 -0.23 -27.91 -26.84
C ILE A 371 -1.51 -27.15 -26.52
N SER A 372 -2.56 -27.29 -27.34
CA SER A 372 -3.88 -26.69 -27.09
C SER A 372 -4.40 -27.04 -25.70
N LYS A 373 -4.35 -28.33 -25.32
CA LYS A 373 -4.77 -28.78 -23.99
C LYS A 373 -3.92 -28.20 -22.85
N ILE A 374 -2.60 -28.07 -23.04
CA ILE A 374 -1.71 -27.45 -22.07
C ILE A 374 -2.09 -25.98 -21.87
N LEU A 375 -2.28 -25.23 -22.96
CA LEU A 375 -2.62 -23.81 -22.93
C LEU A 375 -4.00 -23.58 -22.29
N SER A 376 -5.04 -24.32 -22.68
CA SER A 376 -6.37 -24.22 -22.07
C SER A 376 -6.34 -24.59 -20.58
N ALA A 377 -5.60 -25.65 -20.19
CA ALA A 377 -5.44 -26.03 -18.80
C ALA A 377 -4.68 -24.96 -18.00
N LEU A 378 -3.65 -24.37 -18.60
CA LEU A 378 -2.86 -23.29 -17.99
C LEU A 378 -3.71 -22.04 -17.78
N GLN A 379 -4.51 -21.63 -18.76
CA GLN A 379 -5.40 -20.48 -18.68
C GLN A 379 -6.40 -20.63 -17.53
N ALA A 380 -7.13 -21.75 -17.50
CA ALA A 380 -8.12 -22.02 -16.45
C ALA A 380 -7.49 -22.05 -15.05
N TRP A 381 -6.29 -22.62 -14.94
CA TRP A 381 -5.55 -22.69 -13.69
C TRP A 381 -5.00 -21.32 -13.26
N ALA A 382 -4.40 -20.57 -14.18
CA ALA A 382 -3.75 -19.28 -13.96
C ALA A 382 -4.73 -18.21 -13.48
N ALA A 383 -5.98 -18.23 -13.97
CA ALA A 383 -7.04 -17.33 -13.53
C ALA A 383 -7.26 -17.41 -12.01
N GLY A 384 -7.23 -18.63 -11.43
CA GLY A 384 -7.33 -18.85 -9.99
C GLY A 384 -6.09 -18.40 -9.18
N GLN A 385 -5.00 -18.05 -9.85
CA GLN A 385 -3.75 -17.56 -9.27
C GLN A 385 -3.54 -16.05 -9.48
N GLY A 386 -4.58 -15.32 -9.93
CA GLY A 386 -4.46 -13.90 -10.25
C GLY A 386 -3.56 -13.61 -11.45
N GLN A 387 -3.45 -14.56 -12.39
CA GLN A 387 -2.67 -14.43 -13.61
C GLN A 387 -3.57 -14.52 -14.85
N GLN A 388 -3.15 -13.87 -15.92
CA GLN A 388 -3.73 -13.91 -17.26
C GLN A 388 -2.73 -14.55 -18.22
N LEU A 389 -3.18 -15.56 -18.97
CA LEU A 389 -2.43 -16.13 -20.08
C LEU A 389 -2.56 -15.23 -21.31
N PHE A 390 -1.43 -14.96 -21.95
CA PHE A 390 -1.34 -14.40 -23.29
C PHE A 390 -0.59 -15.37 -24.18
N VAL A 391 -1.23 -15.79 -25.28
CA VAL A 391 -0.55 -16.53 -26.35
C VAL A 391 -0.35 -15.55 -27.50
N LEU A 392 0.90 -15.39 -27.89
CA LEU A 392 1.34 -14.39 -28.85
C LEU A 392 1.76 -15.06 -30.15
N ASN A 393 1.48 -14.38 -31.25
CA ASN A 393 1.92 -14.77 -32.57
C ASN A 393 2.59 -13.58 -33.25
N ASP A 394 3.63 -13.85 -34.04
CA ASP A 394 4.06 -12.94 -35.10
C ASP A 394 3.93 -13.70 -36.43
N ASP A 395 3.39 -13.04 -37.46
CA ASP A 395 3.06 -13.64 -38.78
C ASP A 395 4.25 -14.35 -39.48
N ASP A 396 5.45 -14.30 -38.90
CA ASP A 396 6.73 -14.72 -39.47
C ASP A 396 7.27 -16.04 -38.89
N ASP A 397 6.72 -16.62 -37.80
CA ASP A 397 7.29 -17.82 -37.14
C ASP A 397 6.24 -18.84 -36.66
N ASP A 398 6.51 -20.14 -36.86
CA ASP A 398 5.61 -21.27 -36.51
C ASP A 398 5.75 -21.71 -35.03
N ASN A 399 6.07 -20.77 -34.14
CA ASN A 399 6.35 -21.03 -32.73
C ASN A 399 5.16 -20.64 -31.84
N TRP A 400 4.83 -21.53 -30.90
CA TRP A 400 3.93 -21.20 -29.79
C TRP A 400 4.65 -20.31 -28.79
N ASN A 401 4.17 -19.09 -28.59
CA ASN A 401 4.70 -18.15 -27.60
C ASN A 401 3.65 -17.87 -26.53
N ALA A 402 3.94 -18.16 -25.27
CA ALA A 402 3.01 -17.95 -24.16
C ALA A 402 3.66 -17.21 -22.99
N LEU A 403 2.91 -16.30 -22.39
CA LEU A 403 3.31 -15.49 -21.23
C LEU A 403 2.20 -15.49 -20.18
N LEU A 404 2.60 -15.45 -18.91
CA LEU A 404 1.71 -15.13 -17.79
C LEU A 404 1.96 -13.70 -17.33
N VAL A 405 0.91 -12.91 -17.28
CA VAL A 405 0.92 -11.53 -16.76
C VAL A 405 -0.07 -11.44 -15.60
N ARG A 406 0.16 -10.56 -14.61
CA ARG A 406 -0.81 -10.35 -13.54
C ARG A 406 -2.18 -9.95 -14.10
N ALA A 407 -3.25 -10.47 -13.52
CA ALA A 407 -4.60 -10.24 -14.01
C ALA A 407 -5.04 -8.76 -13.97
N ASP A 408 -4.50 -7.98 -13.04
CA ASP A 408 -4.72 -6.52 -12.94
C ASP A 408 -4.01 -5.72 -14.05
N ALA A 409 -2.95 -6.26 -14.65
CA ALA A 409 -2.23 -5.66 -15.76
C ALA A 409 -2.70 -6.16 -17.14
N LYS A 410 -3.78 -6.95 -17.22
CA LYS A 410 -4.24 -7.58 -18.48
C LYS A 410 -4.56 -6.55 -19.57
N ASP A 411 -5.25 -5.47 -19.22
CA ASP A 411 -5.72 -4.47 -20.18
C ASP A 411 -4.54 -3.60 -20.66
N GLU A 412 -3.60 -3.30 -19.75
CA GLU A 412 -2.34 -2.63 -20.08
C GLU A 412 -1.51 -3.50 -21.05
N PHE A 413 -1.35 -4.79 -20.75
CA PHE A 413 -0.56 -5.69 -21.57
C PHE A 413 -1.16 -5.93 -22.95
N ALA A 414 -2.47 -6.12 -23.05
CA ALA A 414 -3.18 -6.28 -24.32
C ALA A 414 -2.98 -5.06 -25.24
N LEU A 415 -3.07 -3.85 -24.68
CA LEU A 415 -2.80 -2.63 -25.42
C LEU A 415 -1.33 -2.49 -25.84
N LEU A 416 -0.38 -2.90 -24.98
CA LEU A 416 1.03 -2.90 -25.35
C LEU A 416 1.30 -3.85 -26.52
N CYS A 417 0.66 -5.03 -26.54
CA CYS A 417 0.70 -5.93 -27.68
C CYS A 417 0.17 -5.25 -28.95
N GLU A 418 -0.97 -4.57 -28.89
CA GLU A 418 -1.52 -3.81 -30.03
C GLU A 418 -0.53 -2.72 -30.53
N GLN A 419 0.03 -1.92 -29.62
CA GLN A 419 1.01 -0.86 -29.96
C GLN A 419 2.30 -1.42 -30.57
N LEU A 420 2.70 -2.61 -30.16
CA LEU A 420 3.88 -3.31 -30.66
C LEU A 420 3.58 -4.19 -31.87
N SER A 421 2.32 -4.19 -32.34
CA SER A 421 1.87 -5.03 -33.46
C SER A 421 2.10 -6.52 -33.22
N LEU A 422 1.87 -6.96 -31.98
CA LEU A 422 1.87 -8.37 -31.58
C LEU A 422 0.44 -8.89 -31.62
N GLU A 423 0.21 -9.98 -32.35
CA GLU A 423 -1.08 -10.64 -32.36
C GLU A 423 -1.26 -11.41 -31.05
N VAL A 424 -2.37 -11.15 -30.35
CA VAL A 424 -2.79 -11.94 -29.21
C VAL A 424 -3.86 -12.90 -29.72
N LEU A 425 -3.55 -14.19 -29.66
CA LEU A 425 -4.53 -15.22 -30.03
C LEU A 425 -5.67 -15.24 -29.00
N ASP A 426 -6.86 -15.64 -29.44
CA ASP A 426 -7.95 -16.02 -28.54
C ASP A 426 -7.96 -17.53 -28.31
N GLU A 427 -8.86 -18.02 -27.45
CA GLU A 427 -8.97 -19.46 -27.18
C GLU A 427 -9.19 -20.27 -28.45
N ASP A 428 -9.96 -19.75 -29.42
CA ASP A 428 -10.20 -20.41 -30.70
C ASP A 428 -8.93 -20.47 -31.57
N GLY A 429 -8.02 -19.49 -31.43
CA GLY A 429 -6.74 -19.41 -32.13
C GLY A 429 -5.71 -20.47 -31.72
N TRP A 430 -5.86 -21.11 -30.55
CA TRP A 430 -4.99 -22.21 -30.12
C TRP A 430 -5.71 -23.51 -29.76
N SER A 431 -7.03 -23.59 -29.94
CA SER A 431 -7.83 -24.80 -29.60
C SER A 431 -7.82 -25.90 -30.66
#